data_AF-A0AAU9UPS8-F1
#
_entry.id   AF-A0AAU9UPS8-F1
#
_cell.length_a   1.000
_cell.length_b   1.000
_cell.length_c   1.000
_cell.angle_alpha   90.00
_cell.angle_beta   90.00
_cell.angle_gamma   90.00
#
_symmetry.space_group_name_H-M   'P 1'
#
loop_
_entity.id
_entity.type
_entity.pdbx_description
1 polymer ?
#
loop_
_entity_poly.entity_id
_entity_poly.type
_entity_poly.pdbx_seq_one_letter_code
_entity_poly.pdbx_strand_id
1 'polypeptide(L)'
;MTIKGRFKRAPTVKLDGASVASVTTARVLGVYIDDARSYASHASLMGEKAASSFGKSAVLRSQRPAFVLLTKAYRSCSTAALSVLVGVLPADLEVVRAGRVQEKCEGLAGGERKTKKNEILSDVVSAWQTRWTASGDGRELYSFFPDIASRLERRWVKPDYVLSQIFTGHGCFRGRLHRMTLCDTPSCYCGHDSETRDHILWECNLYEDERKAMIDGIEWAKVGPVYFEDLTATENNFSYLRMFAHSWHKRRTDMTS
;
A
#
# COMPACT_ATOMS: atom_id res chain seq x y z
N MET A 1 16.01 31.92 -5.88
CA MET A 1 16.41 33.33 -5.69
C MET A 1 16.18 33.69 -4.24
N THR A 2 17.23 33.74 -3.42
CA THR A 2 17.10 33.95 -1.97
C THR A 2 17.25 35.44 -1.69
N ILE A 3 16.13 36.14 -1.47
CA ILE A 3 16.15 37.57 -1.14
C ILE A 3 16.60 37.71 0.31
N LYS A 4 17.75 38.34 0.55
CA LYS A 4 18.23 38.70 1.89
C LYS A 4 17.83 40.14 2.19
N GLY A 5 16.98 40.34 3.20
CA GLY A 5 16.55 41.67 3.68
C GLY A 5 15.16 41.63 4.31
N ARG A 6 14.91 42.50 5.29
CA ARG A 6 13.60 42.66 5.92
C ARG A 6 12.75 43.57 5.04
N PHE A 7 11.65 43.05 4.49
CA PHE A 7 10.73 43.88 3.69
C PHE A 7 10.09 44.95 4.58
N LYS A 8 10.05 46.21 4.10
CA LYS A 8 9.39 47.33 4.80
C LYS A 8 7.87 47.19 4.86
N ARG A 9 7.27 46.36 3.99
CA ARG A 9 5.84 46.08 3.90
C ARG A 9 5.66 44.60 3.57
N ALA A 10 4.60 43.98 4.09
CA ALA A 10 4.30 42.58 3.83
C ALA A 10 4.15 42.36 2.30
N PRO A 11 4.92 41.43 1.69
CA PRO A 11 4.88 41.23 0.25
C PRO A 11 3.51 40.68 -0.17
N THR A 12 2.96 41.21 -1.26
CA THR A 12 1.76 40.66 -1.90
C THR A 12 2.20 39.80 -3.08
N VAL A 13 1.93 38.51 -3.04
CA VAL A 13 2.28 37.56 -4.11
C VAL A 13 1.08 37.40 -5.02
N LYS A 14 1.26 37.51 -6.34
CA LYS A 14 0.19 37.17 -7.30
C LYS A 14 0.39 35.74 -7.79
N LEU A 15 -0.66 34.92 -7.68
CA LEU A 15 -0.74 33.55 -8.19
C LEU A 15 -2.00 33.44 -9.04
N ASP A 16 -1.86 33.06 -10.32
CA ASP A 16 -2.96 32.91 -11.27
C ASP A 16 -3.93 34.11 -11.34
N GLY A 17 -3.38 35.33 -11.25
CA GLY A 17 -4.15 36.58 -11.27
C GLY A 17 -4.79 36.98 -9.94
N ALA A 18 -4.79 36.10 -8.94
CA ALA A 18 -5.25 36.40 -7.58
C ALA A 18 -4.11 36.96 -6.71
N SER A 19 -4.41 38.02 -5.94
CA SER A 19 -3.47 38.55 -4.93
C SER A 19 -3.56 37.71 -3.64
N VAL A 20 -2.46 37.10 -3.26
CA VAL A 20 -2.29 36.37 -2.00
C VAL A 20 -1.62 37.29 -0.98
N ALA A 21 -2.34 37.58 0.10
CA ALA A 21 -1.83 38.37 1.21
C ALA A 21 -0.81 37.57 2.03
N SER A 22 0.27 38.24 2.46
CA SER A 22 1.16 37.69 3.48
C SER A 22 0.43 37.66 4.82
N VAL A 23 0.43 36.49 5.45
CA VAL A 23 -0.13 36.25 6.79
C VAL A 23 0.97 35.72 7.70
N THR A 24 0.95 36.10 8.97
CA THR A 24 1.89 35.58 9.99
C THR A 24 1.59 34.13 10.33
N THR A 25 0.34 33.70 10.15
CA THR A 25 -0.05 32.31 10.35
C THR A 25 -1.04 31.85 9.28
N ALA A 26 -0.79 30.68 8.69
CA ALA A 26 -1.68 30.04 7.72
C ALA A 26 -2.05 28.62 8.18
N ARG A 27 -3.32 28.23 8.05
CA ARG A 27 -3.75 26.85 8.33
C ARG A 27 -3.83 26.04 7.04
N VAL A 28 -2.96 25.07 6.88
CA VAL A 28 -2.92 24.16 5.71
C VAL A 28 -3.10 22.73 6.20
N LEU A 29 -4.15 22.04 5.74
CA LEU A 29 -4.46 20.65 6.10
C LEU A 29 -4.51 20.39 7.63
N GLY A 30 -4.90 21.40 8.43
CA GLY A 30 -4.97 21.30 9.90
C GLY A 30 -3.67 21.64 10.64
N VAL A 31 -2.62 22.02 9.92
CA VAL A 31 -1.32 22.47 10.45
C VAL A 31 -1.25 24.00 10.37
N TYR A 32 -0.76 24.64 11.42
CA TYR A 32 -0.47 26.07 11.39
C TYR A 32 0.98 26.27 10.93
N ILE A 33 1.17 27.04 9.87
CA ILE A 33 2.45 27.52 9.37
C ILE A 33 2.57 28.95 9.86
N ASP A 34 3.48 29.18 10.80
CA ASP A 34 3.70 30.39 11.58
C ASP A 34 5.07 30.99 11.26
N ASP A 35 5.13 32.25 10.85
CA ASP A 35 6.39 32.90 10.48
C ASP A 35 7.42 32.99 11.63
N ALA A 36 6.98 32.84 12.88
CA ALA A 36 7.84 32.80 14.06
C ALA A 36 8.57 31.45 14.23
N ARG A 37 8.18 30.40 13.49
CA ARG A 37 8.76 29.06 13.61
C ARG A 37 9.71 28.76 12.45
N SER A 38 10.83 28.11 12.76
CA SER A 38 11.70 27.57 11.73
C SER A 38 11.00 26.47 10.92
N TYR A 39 11.44 26.25 9.68
CA TYR A 39 10.95 25.14 8.85
C TYR A 39 11.06 23.78 9.57
N ALA A 40 12.16 23.56 10.31
CA ALA A 40 12.36 22.35 11.10
C ALA A 40 11.31 22.20 12.22
N SER A 41 10.99 23.29 12.92
CA SER A 41 9.96 23.29 13.97
C SER A 41 8.56 22.99 13.40
N HIS A 42 8.25 23.49 12.20
CA HIS A 42 7.04 23.09 11.49
C HIS A 42 7.04 21.62 11.09
N ALA A 43 8.14 21.12 10.53
CA ALA A 43 8.26 19.72 10.13
C ALA A 43 8.05 18.77 11.33
N SER A 44 8.61 19.10 12.50
CA SER A 44 8.38 18.35 13.74
C SER A 44 6.92 18.40 14.20
N LEU A 45 6.29 19.58 14.20
CA LEU A 45 4.86 19.73 14.54
C LEU A 45 3.96 18.96 13.55
N MET A 46 4.32 18.95 12.26
CA MET A 46 3.64 18.16 11.23
C MET A 46 3.79 16.67 11.50
N GLY A 47 4.97 16.21 11.94
CA GLY A 47 5.19 14.84 12.41
C GLY A 47 4.32 14.46 13.59
N GLU A 48 4.24 15.30 14.62
CA GLU A 48 3.39 15.09 15.80
C GLU A 48 1.89 15.09 15.43
N LYS A 49 1.45 16.03 14.60
CA LYS A 49 0.05 16.08 14.12
C LYS A 49 -0.27 14.93 13.18
N ALA A 50 0.65 14.53 12.30
CA ALA A 50 0.50 13.33 11.47
C ALA A 50 0.49 12.06 12.31
N ALA A 51 1.02 12.09 13.54
CA ALA A 51 0.89 11.01 14.51
C ALA A 51 -0.45 11.03 15.29
N SER A 52 -1.19 12.16 15.31
CA SER A 52 -2.55 12.24 15.86
C SER A 52 -3.57 11.54 14.96
N SER A 53 -4.64 10.98 15.53
CA SER A 53 -5.65 10.19 14.79
C SER A 53 -6.24 10.94 13.58
N PHE A 54 -6.56 12.24 13.73
CA PHE A 54 -7.11 13.05 12.66
C PHE A 54 -6.10 13.34 11.54
N GLY A 55 -4.85 13.65 11.89
CA GLY A 55 -3.78 13.87 10.92
C GLY A 55 -3.41 12.59 10.17
N LYS A 56 -3.34 11.44 10.86
CA LYS A 56 -3.17 10.11 10.26
C LYS A 56 -4.22 9.86 9.18
N SER A 57 -5.50 10.03 9.49
CA SER A 57 -6.59 9.74 8.55
C SER A 57 -6.64 10.70 7.35
N ALA A 58 -6.22 11.96 7.49
CA ALA A 58 -6.16 12.89 6.37
C ALA A 58 -4.99 12.56 5.41
N VAL A 59 -3.79 12.32 5.97
CA VAL A 59 -2.58 12.00 5.20
C VAL A 59 -2.69 10.65 4.50
N LEU A 60 -3.29 9.65 5.15
CA LEU A 60 -3.52 8.35 4.53
C LEU A 60 -4.55 8.41 3.39
N ARG A 61 -5.52 9.33 3.44
CA ARG A 61 -6.51 9.48 2.38
C ARG A 61 -5.94 10.12 1.12
N SER A 62 -4.97 11.02 1.24
CA SER A 62 -4.39 11.71 0.07
C SER A 62 -3.57 10.78 -0.84
N GLN A 63 -2.91 9.75 -0.29
CA GLN A 63 -2.17 8.75 -1.08
C GLN A 63 -3.06 7.70 -1.76
N ARG A 64 -4.32 7.54 -1.30
CA ARG A 64 -5.20 6.46 -1.73
C ARG A 64 -5.46 6.44 -3.25
N PRO A 65 -5.74 7.57 -3.94
CA PRO A 65 -5.97 7.55 -5.38
C PRO A 65 -4.76 7.04 -6.17
N ALA A 66 -3.54 7.42 -5.77
CA ALA A 66 -2.31 6.94 -6.40
C ALA A 66 -2.14 5.43 -6.22
N PHE A 67 -2.43 4.89 -5.03
CA PHE A 67 -2.32 3.45 -4.80
C PHE A 67 -3.37 2.65 -5.55
N VAL A 68 -4.61 3.14 -5.68
CA VAL A 68 -5.63 2.50 -6.52
C VAL A 68 -5.16 2.46 -7.97
N LEU A 69 -4.58 3.55 -8.48
CA LEU A 69 -4.05 3.61 -9.83
C LEU A 69 -2.90 2.61 -10.06
N LEU A 70 -1.91 2.58 -9.15
CA LEU A 70 -0.72 1.73 -9.26
C LEU A 70 -1.06 0.24 -9.13
N THR A 71 -1.99 -0.11 -8.25
CA THR A 71 -2.37 -1.51 -8.03
C THR A 71 -3.45 -1.99 -8.99
N LYS A 72 -4.26 -1.07 -9.53
CA LYS A 72 -5.51 -1.37 -10.24
C LYS A 72 -6.51 -2.17 -9.39
N ALA A 73 -6.35 -2.13 -8.06
CA ALA A 73 -7.25 -2.83 -7.14
C ALA A 73 -8.63 -2.14 -7.08
N TYR A 74 -9.64 -2.88 -6.64
CA TYR A 74 -10.97 -2.32 -6.45
C TYR A 74 -10.97 -1.19 -5.42
N ARG A 75 -11.80 -0.17 -5.64
CA ARG A 75 -11.97 0.99 -4.74
C ARG A 75 -12.44 0.63 -3.34
N SER A 76 -12.91 -0.60 -3.12
CA SER A 76 -13.29 -1.13 -1.82
C SER A 76 -12.11 -1.65 -0.98
N CYS A 77 -10.92 -1.84 -1.56
CA CYS A 77 -9.75 -2.31 -0.80
C CYS A 77 -9.33 -1.27 0.25
N SER A 78 -8.98 -1.69 1.46
CA SER A 78 -8.53 -0.76 2.51
C SER A 78 -7.23 -0.04 2.09
N THR A 79 -7.01 1.19 2.57
CA THR A 79 -5.76 1.92 2.28
C THR A 79 -4.55 1.19 2.84
N ALA A 80 -4.69 0.52 3.98
CA ALA A 80 -3.64 -0.32 4.56
C ALA A 80 -3.24 -1.45 3.59
N ALA A 81 -4.21 -2.21 3.06
CA ALA A 81 -3.92 -3.26 2.08
C ALA A 81 -3.26 -2.71 0.81
N LEU A 82 -3.74 -1.57 0.31
CA LEU A 82 -3.16 -0.91 -0.86
C LEU A 82 -1.68 -0.54 -0.66
N SER A 83 -1.31 0.02 0.49
CA SER A 83 0.09 0.36 0.80
C SER A 83 1.01 -0.87 0.81
N VAL A 84 0.56 -1.98 1.38
CA VAL A 84 1.31 -3.24 1.40
C VAL A 84 1.42 -3.83 0.00
N LEU A 85 0.32 -3.84 -0.75
CA LEU A 85 0.28 -4.39 -2.10
C LEU A 85 1.17 -3.63 -3.07
N VAL A 86 1.19 -2.29 -2.99
CA VAL A 86 2.09 -1.48 -3.83
C VAL A 86 3.54 -1.48 -3.32
N GLY A 87 3.77 -1.83 -2.05
CA GLY A 87 5.10 -1.80 -1.42
C GLY A 87 5.59 -0.38 -1.16
N VAL A 88 4.69 0.55 -0.83
CA VAL A 88 5.02 1.95 -0.53
C VAL A 88 4.62 2.26 0.90
N LEU A 89 5.53 2.88 1.63
CA LEU A 89 5.32 3.24 3.02
C LEU A 89 4.06 4.12 3.18
N PRO A 90 3.19 3.86 4.16
CA PRO A 90 2.07 4.74 4.47
C PRO A 90 2.56 6.18 4.72
N ALA A 91 1.89 7.16 4.11
CA ALA A 91 2.34 8.55 4.12
C ALA A 91 2.53 9.14 5.54
N ASP A 92 1.77 8.71 6.55
CA ASP A 92 1.98 9.17 7.93
C ASP A 92 3.31 8.66 8.52
N LEU A 93 3.69 7.42 8.19
CA LEU A 93 4.98 6.85 8.56
C LEU A 93 6.13 7.48 7.76
N GLU A 94 5.89 7.87 6.52
CA GLU A 94 6.87 8.60 5.70
C GLU A 94 7.15 9.99 6.28
N VAL A 95 6.14 10.70 6.78
CA VAL A 95 6.34 11.98 7.49
C VAL A 95 7.19 11.77 8.75
N VAL A 96 6.90 10.74 9.54
CA VAL A 96 7.71 10.41 10.73
C VAL A 96 9.15 10.09 10.35
N ARG A 97 9.36 9.30 9.30
CA ARG A 97 10.69 8.96 8.78
C ARG A 97 11.45 10.21 8.37
N ALA A 98 10.82 11.08 7.58
CA ALA A 98 11.44 12.32 7.08
C ALA A 98 11.82 13.27 8.23
N GLY A 99 10.94 13.46 9.22
CA GLY A 99 11.22 14.28 10.40
C GLY A 99 12.42 13.76 11.19
N ARG A 100 12.46 12.45 11.48
CA ARG A 100 13.58 11.81 12.19
C ARG A 100 14.90 11.92 11.42
N VAL A 101 14.88 11.78 10.08
CA VAL A 101 16.08 11.93 9.25
C VAL A 101 16.59 13.37 9.27
N GLN A 102 15.68 14.36 9.26
CA GLN A 102 16.08 15.76 9.32
C GLN A 102 16.75 16.09 10.66
N GLU A 103 16.15 15.69 11.77
CA GLU A 103 16.67 15.93 13.12
C GLU A 103 17.96 15.15 13.40
N LYS A 104 17.95 13.83 13.17
CA LYS A 104 19.04 12.94 13.64
C LYS A 104 20.22 12.84 12.67
N CYS A 105 20.08 13.31 11.43
CA CYS A 105 21.18 13.29 10.46
C CYS A 105 21.82 14.66 10.22
N GLU A 106 21.40 15.69 10.96
CA GLU A 106 22.04 16.99 10.89
C GLU A 106 23.49 16.91 11.40
N GLY A 107 24.43 17.50 10.65
CA GLY A 107 25.85 17.50 11.00
C GLY A 107 26.61 16.17 10.83
N LEU A 108 25.94 15.06 10.53
CA LEU A 108 26.60 13.76 10.34
C LEU A 108 27.42 13.67 9.05
N ALA A 109 28.57 13.01 9.11
CA ALA A 109 29.34 12.66 7.93
C ALA A 109 28.57 11.66 7.04
N GLY A 110 28.96 11.55 5.75
CA GLY A 110 28.21 10.78 4.76
C GLY A 110 27.96 9.31 5.13
N GLY A 111 28.98 8.63 5.68
CA GLY A 111 28.86 7.24 6.13
C GLY A 111 27.91 7.07 7.31
N GLU A 112 28.10 7.87 8.36
CA GLU A 112 27.25 7.89 9.56
C GLU A 112 25.80 8.24 9.21
N ARG A 113 25.59 9.20 8.32
CA ARG A 113 24.27 9.59 7.82
C ARG A 113 23.56 8.44 7.11
N LYS A 114 24.28 7.62 6.34
CA LYS A 114 23.69 6.45 5.66
C LYS A 114 23.25 5.40 6.68
N THR A 115 24.12 5.05 7.63
CA THR A 115 23.79 4.12 8.73
C THR A 115 22.57 4.60 9.50
N LYS A 116 22.55 5.90 9.86
CA LYS A 116 21.44 6.48 10.61
C LYS A 116 20.12 6.46 9.86
N LYS A 117 20.13 6.71 8.55
CA LYS A 117 18.94 6.59 7.69
C LYS A 117 18.41 5.16 7.64
N ASN A 118 19.28 4.16 7.61
CA ASN A 118 18.89 2.75 7.60
C ASN A 118 18.27 2.33 8.94
N GLU A 119 18.84 2.76 10.07
CA GLU A 119 18.23 2.57 11.41
C GLU A 119 16.81 3.16 11.47
N ILE A 120 16.66 4.42 11.05
CA ILE A 120 15.35 5.10 11.06
C ILE A 120 14.35 4.38 10.14
N LEU A 121 14.79 3.89 8.97
CA LEU A 121 13.95 3.12 8.08
C LEU A 121 13.49 1.80 8.75
N SER A 122 14.41 1.09 9.41
CA SER A 122 14.11 -0.15 10.14
C SER A 122 13.06 0.08 11.24
N ASP A 123 13.23 1.14 12.05
CA ASP A 123 12.26 1.50 13.09
C ASP A 123 10.85 1.76 12.51
N VAL A 124 10.79 2.47 11.39
CA VAL A 124 9.52 2.84 10.76
C VAL A 124 8.86 1.62 10.08
N VAL A 125 9.65 0.72 9.48
CA VAL A 125 9.17 -0.56 8.95
C VAL A 125 8.65 -1.46 10.08
N SER A 126 9.32 -1.52 11.23
CA SER A 126 8.83 -2.25 12.42
C SER A 126 7.51 -1.69 12.94
N ALA A 127 7.36 -0.37 12.96
CA ALA A 127 6.08 0.27 13.28
C ALA A 127 4.98 -0.07 12.25
N TRP A 128 5.33 -0.16 10.96
CA TRP A 128 4.40 -0.61 9.92
C TRP A 128 4.00 -2.08 10.13
N GLN A 129 4.96 -2.97 10.39
CA GLN A 129 4.70 -4.38 10.67
C GLN A 129 3.73 -4.56 11.85
N THR A 130 3.96 -3.84 12.96
CA THR A 130 3.08 -3.89 14.13
C THR A 130 1.64 -3.52 13.76
N ARG A 131 1.45 -2.45 12.97
CA ARG A 131 0.11 -2.04 12.49
C ARG A 131 -0.48 -3.07 11.53
N TRP A 132 0.35 -3.68 10.69
CA TRP A 132 -0.11 -4.64 9.69
C TRP A 132 -0.61 -5.92 10.34
N THR A 133 0.13 -6.45 11.32
CA THR A 133 -0.27 -7.62 12.11
C THR A 133 -1.50 -7.34 12.95
N ALA A 134 -1.62 -6.17 13.57
CA ALA A 134 -2.74 -5.84 14.46
C ALA A 134 -4.04 -5.44 13.74
N SER A 135 -3.98 -5.03 12.46
CA SER A 135 -5.16 -4.57 11.73
C SER A 135 -6.18 -5.71 11.50
N GLY A 136 -7.46 -5.38 11.32
CA GLY A 136 -8.47 -6.33 10.81
C GLY A 136 -8.63 -6.28 9.29
N ASP A 137 -8.04 -5.29 8.63
CA ASP A 137 -8.22 -5.02 7.21
C ASP A 137 -7.19 -5.74 6.33
N GLY A 138 -7.61 -6.27 5.18
CA GLY A 138 -6.70 -6.86 4.18
C GLY A 138 -6.12 -8.21 4.61
N ARG A 139 -6.86 -9.01 5.37
CA ARG A 139 -6.41 -10.32 5.88
C ARG A 139 -6.11 -11.31 4.78
N GLU A 140 -6.83 -11.22 3.67
CA GLU A 140 -6.54 -11.94 2.45
C GLU A 140 -5.12 -11.63 1.93
N LEU A 141 -4.74 -10.36 1.88
CA LEU A 141 -3.41 -9.93 1.43
C LEU A 141 -2.32 -10.35 2.42
N TYR A 142 -2.65 -10.36 3.72
CA TYR A 142 -1.74 -10.77 4.80
C TYR A 142 -1.24 -12.21 4.61
N SER A 143 -2.08 -13.10 4.07
CA SER A 143 -1.67 -14.48 3.76
C SER A 143 -0.50 -14.55 2.78
N PHE A 144 -0.38 -13.59 1.85
CA PHE A 144 0.74 -13.53 0.89
C PHE A 144 1.94 -12.75 1.44
N PHE A 145 1.66 -11.70 2.20
CA PHE A 145 2.67 -10.75 2.68
C PHE A 145 2.52 -10.50 4.19
N PRO A 146 2.79 -11.52 5.04
CA PRO A 146 2.70 -11.36 6.48
C PRO A 146 3.83 -10.47 7.02
N ASP A 147 5.00 -10.51 6.37
CA ASP A 147 6.18 -9.71 6.70
C ASP A 147 6.41 -8.55 5.72
N ILE A 148 6.42 -7.33 6.24
CA ILE A 148 6.56 -6.10 5.47
C ILE A 148 7.96 -5.96 4.89
N ALA A 149 9.01 -6.31 5.64
CA ALA A 149 10.39 -6.20 5.16
C ALA A 149 10.59 -7.08 3.92
N SER A 150 10.19 -8.34 4.01
CA SER A 150 10.19 -9.30 2.90
C SER A 150 9.36 -8.79 1.73
N ARG A 151 8.15 -8.26 1.96
CA ARG A 151 7.34 -7.66 0.89
C ARG A 151 8.08 -6.54 0.16
N LEU A 152 8.79 -5.65 0.87
CA LEU A 152 9.54 -4.55 0.25
C LEU A 152 10.72 -5.03 -0.60
N GLU A 153 11.31 -6.18 -0.26
CA GLU A 153 12.39 -6.81 -1.01
C GLU A 153 11.90 -7.51 -2.29
N ARG A 154 10.65 -8.00 -2.31
CA ARG A 154 9.99 -8.66 -3.44
C ARG A 154 9.64 -7.68 -4.57
N ARG A 155 10.66 -7.12 -5.23
CA ARG A 155 10.54 -6.13 -6.33
C ARG A 155 9.90 -6.69 -7.61
N TRP A 156 9.87 -8.01 -7.76
CA TRP A 156 9.17 -8.69 -8.86
C TRP A 156 7.65 -8.63 -8.73
N VAL A 157 7.10 -8.44 -7.51
CA VAL A 157 5.66 -8.34 -7.28
C VAL A 157 5.16 -7.01 -7.85
N LYS A 158 4.60 -7.10 -9.06
CA LYS A 158 3.97 -6.00 -9.78
C LYS A 158 2.47 -6.29 -9.89
N PRO A 159 1.64 -5.68 -9.04
CA PRO A 159 0.20 -5.85 -9.09
C PRO A 159 -0.37 -5.34 -10.41
N ASP A 160 -1.38 -6.04 -10.91
CA ASP A 160 -2.25 -5.58 -11.98
C ASP A 160 -3.71 -5.78 -11.56
N TYR A 161 -4.64 -5.50 -12.46
CA TYR A 161 -6.07 -5.61 -12.15
C TYR A 161 -6.49 -7.02 -11.73
N VAL A 162 -5.89 -8.06 -12.31
CA VAL A 162 -6.24 -9.46 -12.04
C VAL A 162 -5.57 -9.93 -10.75
N LEU A 163 -4.26 -9.71 -10.64
CA LEU A 163 -3.48 -10.08 -9.46
C LEU A 163 -3.98 -9.35 -8.21
N SER A 164 -4.36 -8.09 -8.31
CA SER A 164 -4.92 -7.35 -7.17
C SER A 164 -6.19 -7.99 -6.62
N GLN A 165 -7.01 -8.61 -7.46
CA GLN A 165 -8.19 -9.34 -7.02
C GLN A 165 -7.82 -10.62 -6.27
N ILE A 166 -6.87 -11.39 -6.81
CA ILE A 166 -6.33 -12.57 -6.13
C ILE A 166 -5.69 -12.16 -4.80
N PHE A 167 -4.85 -11.14 -4.76
CA PHE A 167 -4.18 -10.76 -3.53
C PHE A 167 -5.14 -10.25 -2.44
N THR A 168 -6.12 -9.45 -2.82
CA THR A 168 -6.98 -8.77 -1.83
C THR A 168 -8.26 -9.53 -1.53
N GLY A 169 -8.66 -10.51 -2.34
CA GLY A 169 -10.01 -11.08 -2.30
C GLY A 169 -11.11 -10.10 -2.73
N HIS A 170 -10.78 -8.82 -2.95
CA HIS A 170 -11.68 -7.83 -3.51
C HIS A 170 -11.65 -7.93 -5.03
N GLY A 171 -12.47 -8.83 -5.55
CA GLY A 171 -12.63 -9.02 -6.97
C GLY A 171 -14.00 -9.54 -7.34
N CYS A 172 -14.07 -10.00 -8.58
CA CYS A 172 -15.20 -10.71 -9.11
C CYS A 172 -15.22 -12.14 -8.56
N PHE A 173 -15.47 -12.31 -7.26
CA PHE A 173 -15.75 -13.62 -6.66
C PHE A 173 -17.23 -13.66 -6.28
N ARG A 174 -17.99 -14.65 -6.74
CA ARG A 174 -19.46 -14.72 -6.56
C ARG A 174 -19.85 -14.70 -5.08
N GLY A 175 -19.10 -15.39 -4.22
CA GLY A 175 -19.31 -15.33 -2.77
C GLY A 175 -19.21 -13.91 -2.21
N ARG A 176 -18.28 -13.09 -2.73
CA ARG A 176 -18.15 -11.67 -2.34
C ARG A 176 -19.21 -10.79 -2.98
N LEU A 177 -19.47 -10.97 -4.28
CA LEU A 177 -20.46 -10.19 -5.03
C LEU A 177 -21.87 -10.40 -4.45
N HIS A 178 -22.22 -11.62 -4.08
CA HIS A 178 -23.47 -11.96 -3.41
C HIS A 178 -23.60 -11.24 -2.05
N ARG A 179 -22.55 -11.24 -1.20
CA ARG A 179 -22.55 -10.46 0.06
C ARG A 179 -22.74 -8.95 -0.15
N MET A 180 -22.34 -8.44 -1.32
CA MET A 180 -22.55 -7.04 -1.72
C MET A 180 -23.85 -6.83 -2.49
N THR A 181 -24.72 -7.83 -2.57
CA THR A 181 -25.97 -7.82 -3.35
C THR A 181 -25.77 -7.44 -4.82
N LEU A 182 -24.65 -7.88 -5.42
CA LEU A 182 -24.29 -7.65 -6.82
C LEU A 182 -24.47 -8.90 -7.71
N CYS A 183 -24.82 -10.05 -7.12
CA CYS A 183 -25.27 -11.22 -7.87
C CYS A 183 -26.21 -12.09 -7.01
N ASP A 184 -27.05 -12.90 -7.65
CA ASP A 184 -28.13 -13.64 -6.97
C ASP A 184 -27.69 -14.90 -6.22
N THR A 185 -26.50 -15.42 -6.49
CA THR A 185 -25.99 -16.62 -5.80
C THR A 185 -24.49 -16.56 -5.53
N PRO A 186 -24.03 -16.98 -4.34
CA PRO A 186 -22.62 -17.05 -4.01
C PRO A 186 -21.90 -18.22 -4.70
N SER A 187 -22.63 -19.21 -5.20
CA SER A 187 -22.08 -20.47 -5.70
C SER A 187 -21.15 -20.27 -6.89
N CYS A 188 -20.08 -21.05 -6.93
CA CYS A 188 -19.15 -21.07 -8.07
C CYS A 188 -19.75 -21.85 -9.24
N TYR A 189 -19.29 -21.55 -10.46
CA TYR A 189 -19.68 -22.29 -11.67
C TYR A 189 -19.30 -23.77 -11.63
N CYS A 190 -18.37 -24.17 -10.77
CA CYS A 190 -18.03 -25.58 -10.53
C CYS A 190 -19.08 -26.33 -9.69
N GLY A 191 -20.07 -25.64 -9.13
CA GLY A 191 -21.06 -26.19 -8.20
C GLY A 191 -20.70 -26.05 -6.71
N HIS A 192 -19.56 -25.47 -6.35
CA HIS A 192 -19.21 -25.20 -4.95
C HIS A 192 -20.11 -24.10 -4.35
N ASP A 193 -20.53 -24.26 -3.09
CA ASP A 193 -21.53 -23.41 -2.42
C ASP A 193 -21.19 -21.92 -2.40
N SER A 194 -19.91 -21.59 -2.28
CA SER A 194 -19.43 -20.21 -2.29
C SER A 194 -18.13 -20.07 -3.08
N GLU A 195 -18.13 -19.25 -4.11
CA GLU A 195 -16.92 -18.90 -4.83
C GLU A 195 -16.10 -17.88 -4.04
N THR A 196 -15.00 -18.35 -3.45
CA THR A 196 -14.00 -17.52 -2.77
C THR A 196 -12.69 -17.56 -3.53
N ARG A 197 -11.81 -16.60 -3.26
CA ARG A 197 -10.42 -16.64 -3.76
C ARG A 197 -9.73 -17.95 -3.39
N ASP A 198 -9.90 -18.42 -2.16
CA ASP A 198 -9.22 -19.61 -1.64
C ASP A 198 -9.71 -20.85 -2.36
N HIS A 199 -11.04 -20.97 -2.54
CA HIS A 199 -11.62 -22.02 -3.36
C HIS A 199 -11.02 -22.00 -4.78
N ILE A 200 -10.96 -20.83 -5.41
CA ILE A 200 -10.37 -20.66 -6.74
C ILE A 200 -8.91 -21.10 -6.78
N LEU A 201 -8.10 -20.78 -5.76
CA LEU A 201 -6.65 -21.05 -5.71
C LEU A 201 -6.27 -22.46 -5.27
N TRP A 202 -7.14 -23.17 -4.55
CA TRP A 202 -6.76 -24.44 -3.93
C TRP A 202 -7.66 -25.63 -4.28
N GLU A 203 -8.92 -25.40 -4.64
CA GLU A 203 -9.94 -26.47 -4.63
C GLU A 203 -10.74 -26.58 -5.94
N CYS A 204 -10.95 -25.46 -6.63
CA CYS A 204 -11.87 -25.40 -7.75
C CYS A 204 -11.42 -26.30 -8.91
N ASN A 205 -12.26 -27.28 -9.26
CA ASN A 205 -11.99 -28.24 -10.33
C ASN A 205 -11.92 -27.59 -11.73
N LEU A 206 -12.58 -26.44 -11.95
CA LEU A 206 -12.53 -25.70 -13.21
C LEU A 206 -11.15 -25.14 -13.54
N TYR A 207 -10.27 -25.07 -12.53
CA TYR A 207 -8.92 -24.52 -12.64
C TYR A 207 -7.86 -25.54 -12.21
N GLU A 208 -8.19 -26.83 -12.21
CA GLU A 208 -7.29 -27.89 -11.74
C GLU A 208 -6.00 -27.97 -12.57
N ASP A 209 -6.13 -27.89 -13.90
CA ASP A 209 -4.97 -27.96 -14.81
C ASP A 209 -4.06 -26.75 -14.64
N GLU A 210 -4.63 -25.54 -14.60
CA GLU A 210 -3.87 -24.31 -14.35
C GLU A 210 -3.22 -24.32 -12.97
N ARG A 211 -3.88 -24.89 -11.96
CA ARG A 211 -3.34 -25.03 -10.61
C ARG A 211 -2.18 -26.00 -10.57
N LYS A 212 -2.31 -27.18 -11.19
CA LYS A 212 -1.22 -28.16 -11.29
C LYS A 212 -0.01 -27.53 -11.97
N ALA A 213 -0.19 -26.89 -13.12
CA ALA A 213 0.89 -26.18 -13.81
C ALA A 213 1.56 -25.10 -12.93
N MET A 214 0.79 -24.37 -12.13
CA MET A 214 1.34 -23.41 -11.17
C MET A 214 2.16 -24.10 -10.08
N ILE A 215 1.62 -25.13 -9.43
CA ILE A 215 2.24 -25.82 -8.29
C ILE A 215 3.48 -26.62 -8.71
N ASP A 216 3.47 -27.23 -9.90
CA ASP A 216 4.61 -27.96 -10.44
C ASP A 216 5.75 -27.02 -10.86
N GLY A 217 5.42 -25.76 -11.18
CA GLY A 217 6.36 -24.75 -11.67
C GLY A 217 7.06 -23.93 -10.58
N ILE A 218 6.49 -23.87 -9.37
CA ILE A 218 7.09 -23.07 -8.29
C ILE A 218 8.34 -23.75 -7.68
N GLU A 219 9.26 -22.92 -7.23
CA GLU A 219 10.43 -23.29 -6.45
C GLU A 219 10.04 -23.49 -4.98
N TRP A 220 10.54 -24.56 -4.38
CA TRP A 220 10.22 -24.97 -3.02
C TRP A 220 11.38 -24.66 -2.08
N ALA A 221 11.16 -23.75 -1.13
CA ALA A 221 12.15 -23.50 -0.08
C ALA A 221 12.22 -24.64 0.95
N LYS A 222 11.09 -25.32 1.17
CA LYS A 222 10.94 -26.45 2.09
C LYS A 222 9.95 -27.46 1.51
N VAL A 223 10.22 -28.75 1.71
CA VAL A 223 9.27 -29.82 1.34
C VAL A 223 8.09 -29.77 2.30
N GLY A 224 6.87 -29.57 1.79
CA GLY A 224 5.64 -29.45 2.58
C GLY A 224 4.46 -28.94 1.74
N PRO A 225 3.32 -28.58 2.36
CA PRO A 225 2.22 -27.90 1.67
C PRO A 225 2.64 -26.55 1.10
N VAL A 226 2.09 -26.15 -0.04
CA VAL A 226 2.24 -24.79 -0.58
C VAL A 226 1.36 -23.84 0.21
N TYR A 227 1.94 -22.76 0.70
CA TYR A 227 1.22 -21.66 1.33
C TYR A 227 1.16 -20.45 0.40
N PHE A 228 0.25 -19.52 0.70
CA PHE A 228 0.10 -18.27 -0.06
C PHE A 228 1.41 -17.48 -0.20
N GLU A 229 2.23 -17.45 0.84
CA GLU A 229 3.50 -16.74 0.83
C GLU A 229 4.47 -17.30 -0.23
N ASP A 230 4.49 -18.63 -0.41
CA ASP A 230 5.37 -19.33 -1.35
C ASP A 230 5.10 -18.89 -2.80
N LEU A 231 3.84 -18.58 -3.13
CA LEU A 231 3.43 -18.11 -4.46
C LEU A 231 4.04 -16.75 -4.84
N THR A 232 4.64 -16.04 -3.89
CA THR A 232 5.30 -14.74 -4.14
C THR A 232 6.75 -14.71 -3.68
N ALA A 233 7.26 -15.82 -3.14
CA ALA A 233 8.57 -15.90 -2.49
C ALA A 233 9.74 -15.65 -3.45
N THR A 234 9.58 -15.99 -4.74
CA THR A 234 10.58 -15.72 -5.80
C THR A 234 9.89 -15.13 -7.04
N GLU A 235 10.69 -14.56 -7.94
CA GLU A 235 10.19 -14.03 -9.21
C GLU A 235 9.57 -15.15 -10.08
N ASN A 236 10.18 -16.35 -10.06
CA ASN A 236 9.65 -17.53 -10.73
C ASN A 236 8.26 -17.90 -10.18
N ASN A 237 8.11 -18.04 -8.86
CA ASN A 237 6.84 -18.42 -8.24
C ASN A 237 5.73 -17.41 -8.55
N PHE A 238 6.07 -16.13 -8.48
CA PHE A 238 5.15 -15.07 -8.82
C PHE A 238 4.73 -15.08 -10.30
N SER A 239 5.61 -15.51 -11.21
CA SER A 239 5.27 -15.65 -12.63
C SER A 239 4.21 -16.73 -12.87
N TYR A 240 4.31 -17.88 -12.19
CA TYR A 240 3.31 -18.95 -12.23
C TYR A 240 1.99 -18.53 -11.61
N LEU A 241 2.02 -17.83 -10.46
CA LEU A 241 0.82 -17.22 -9.88
C LEU A 241 0.14 -16.25 -10.86
N ARG A 242 0.92 -15.42 -11.55
CA ARG A 242 0.39 -14.50 -12.57
C ARG A 242 -0.27 -15.28 -13.70
N MET A 243 0.37 -16.31 -14.24
CA MET A 243 -0.22 -17.13 -15.31
C MET A 243 -1.56 -17.74 -14.86
N PHE A 244 -1.58 -18.36 -13.68
CA PHE A 244 -2.81 -18.90 -13.09
C PHE A 244 -3.91 -17.83 -12.98
N ALA A 245 -3.59 -16.69 -12.38
CA ALA A 245 -4.55 -15.62 -12.13
C ALA A 245 -5.17 -15.09 -13.44
N HIS A 246 -4.36 -14.90 -14.48
CA HIS A 246 -4.84 -14.43 -15.78
C HIS A 246 -5.69 -15.49 -16.51
N SER A 247 -5.32 -16.76 -16.44
CA SER A 247 -6.15 -17.85 -16.97
C SER A 247 -7.50 -17.95 -16.26
N TRP A 248 -7.50 -17.84 -14.92
CA TRP A 248 -8.72 -17.77 -14.11
C TRP A 248 -9.64 -16.65 -14.58
N HIS A 249 -9.10 -15.44 -14.69
CA HIS A 249 -9.88 -14.26 -15.04
C HIS A 249 -10.42 -14.33 -16.48
N LYS A 250 -9.64 -14.86 -17.42
CA LYS A 250 -10.08 -15.06 -18.81
C LYS A 250 -11.27 -16.02 -18.87
N ARG A 251 -11.10 -17.24 -18.33
CA ARG A 251 -12.16 -18.26 -18.33
C ARG A 251 -13.44 -17.75 -17.65
N ARG A 252 -13.29 -16.98 -16.57
CA ARG A 252 -14.43 -16.34 -15.91
C ARG A 252 -15.18 -15.38 -16.83
N THR A 253 -14.46 -14.54 -17.56
CA THR A 253 -15.05 -13.57 -18.49
C THR A 253 -15.88 -14.29 -19.56
N ASP A 254 -15.37 -15.42 -20.05
CA ASP A 254 -16.04 -16.28 -21.02
C ASP A 254 -17.34 -16.92 -20.46
N MET A 255 -17.39 -17.22 -19.16
CA MET A 255 -18.59 -17.78 -18.49
C MET A 255 -19.67 -16.73 -18.21
N THR A 256 -19.31 -15.45 -18.20
CA THR A 256 -20.22 -14.32 -17.92
C THR A 256 -20.69 -13.60 -19.18
N SER A 257 -20.11 -13.91 -20.33
CA SER A 257 -20.45 -13.36 -21.64
C SER A 257 -21.58 -14.15 -22.29
#